data_AF-A0A1I4AD45-F1
#
_entry.id   AF-A0A1I4AD45-F1
#
_cell.length_a   1.000
_cell.length_b   1.000
_cell.length_c   1.000
_cell.angle_alpha   90.00
_cell.angle_beta   90.00
_cell.angle_gamma   90.00
#
_symmetry.space_group_name_H-M   'P 1'
#
loop_
_entity.id
_entity.type
_entity.pdbx_description
1 polymer ?
#
loop_
_entity_poly.entity_id
_entity_poly.type
_entity_poly.pdbx_seq_one_letter_code
_entity_poly.pdbx_strand_id
1 'polypeptide(L)'
;MKLQLFSDLHLETVSSANYSLRVMDSDAIILAGDIHIGLFGIDWAAEIAEKHQKPVIYIAGNHEYYRREYYKLTQELREFADSVDNLYFLEKNSIELLGVRLLGTTLWTNYRAEYGDSEKKKYQQYAAQITDHRLIKFRDKLFTPEDAFQLHLESIRWLSDELDKPFDGKTIVITHHAPSLKCVHPYYGMDNISPAFISDLEDYVLKVDLWCYGHTHANLDMRIGNCRLVSNQRGYREERLPVKFDSSLVIEV
;
A
#
# COMPACT_ATOMS: atom_id res chain seq x y z
N MET A 1 -12.34 15.36 5.39
CA MET A 1 -12.25 14.08 6.14
C MET A 1 -10.89 14.03 6.85
N LYS A 2 -10.83 13.55 8.10
CA LYS A 2 -9.60 13.32 8.88
C LYS A 2 -9.21 11.84 8.86
N LEU A 3 -7.95 11.54 8.56
CA LEU A 3 -7.44 10.18 8.39
C LEU A 3 -6.19 9.98 9.21
N GLN A 4 -6.12 8.90 9.98
CA GLN A 4 -4.83 8.40 10.46
C GLN A 4 -4.26 7.43 9.43
N LEU A 5 -2.97 7.55 9.13
CA LEU A 5 -2.28 6.73 8.14
C LEU A 5 -1.16 5.94 8.80
N PHE A 6 -1.11 4.64 8.51
CA PHE A 6 -0.07 3.73 8.93
C PHE A 6 0.27 2.79 7.78
N SER A 7 1.54 2.43 7.65
CA SER A 7 1.99 1.31 6.81
C SER A 7 3.30 0.75 7.34
N ASP A 8 3.73 -0.38 6.79
CA ASP A 8 5.04 -0.97 7.06
C ASP A 8 5.28 -1.13 8.57
N LEU A 9 4.21 -1.48 9.29
CA LEU A 9 4.28 -1.69 10.73
C LEU A 9 5.12 -2.93 11.03
N HIS A 10 5.16 -3.91 10.12
CA HIS A 10 5.94 -5.14 10.25
C HIS A 10 5.78 -5.78 11.63
N LEU A 11 4.54 -5.97 12.05
CA LEU A 11 4.23 -6.49 13.39
C LEU A 11 4.75 -7.92 13.57
N GLU A 12 5.11 -8.64 12.51
CA GLU A 12 5.79 -9.94 12.54
C GLU A 12 7.25 -9.87 13.04
N THR A 13 7.86 -8.68 12.99
CA THR A 13 9.26 -8.46 13.43
C THR A 13 9.36 -8.02 14.89
N VAL A 14 8.22 -7.74 15.51
CA VAL A 14 8.09 -7.35 16.91
C VAL A 14 7.09 -8.28 17.58
N SER A 15 7.04 -8.29 18.91
CA SER A 15 5.93 -8.95 19.59
C SER A 15 4.67 -8.10 19.37
N SER A 16 3.82 -8.50 18.42
CA SER A 16 2.55 -7.82 18.07
C SER A 16 1.67 -7.57 19.30
N ALA A 17 1.68 -8.49 20.27
CA ALA A 17 1.00 -8.37 21.55
C ALA A 17 1.35 -7.12 22.38
N ASN A 18 2.46 -6.43 22.05
CA ASN A 18 2.90 -5.22 22.73
C ASN A 18 2.72 -3.94 21.90
N TYR A 19 2.23 -4.04 20.67
CA TYR A 19 2.02 -2.86 19.82
C TYR A 19 0.59 -2.35 19.96
N SER A 20 0.42 -1.27 20.71
CA SER A 20 -0.86 -0.55 20.79
C SER A 20 -0.85 0.61 19.79
N LEU A 21 -1.79 0.59 18.85
CA LEU A 21 -2.05 1.76 18.01
C LEU A 21 -2.69 2.87 18.85
N ARG A 22 -2.15 4.08 18.77
CA ARG A 22 -2.73 5.26 19.43
C ARG A 22 -3.78 5.86 18.52
N VAL A 23 -5.06 5.61 18.81
CA VAL A 23 -6.16 6.20 18.02
C VAL A 23 -6.32 7.67 18.35
N MET A 24 -6.21 8.52 17.33
CA MET A 24 -6.45 9.96 17.35
C MET A 24 -7.90 10.33 16.98
N ASP A 25 -8.22 11.61 17.06
CA ASP A 25 -9.46 12.20 16.53
C ASP A 25 -9.42 12.24 14.99
N SER A 26 -9.78 11.10 14.38
CA SER A 26 -9.94 10.93 12.93
C SER A 26 -11.24 10.22 12.59
N ASP A 27 -11.73 10.42 11.37
CA ASP A 27 -12.92 9.78 10.81
C ASP A 27 -12.67 8.32 10.44
N ALA A 28 -11.45 8.00 9.99
CA ALA A 28 -11.03 6.65 9.66
C ALA A 28 -9.53 6.41 9.92
N ILE A 29 -9.13 5.14 9.87
CA ILE A 29 -7.74 4.67 9.95
C ILE A 29 -7.41 3.95 8.64
N ILE A 30 -6.29 4.29 8.02
CA ILE A 30 -5.75 3.63 6.83
C ILE A 30 -4.53 2.80 7.24
N LEU A 31 -4.56 1.53 6.86
CA LEU A 31 -3.47 0.56 6.97
C LEU A 31 -2.99 0.23 5.55
N ALA A 32 -1.96 0.94 5.08
CA ALA A 32 -1.47 0.93 3.70
C ALA A 32 -0.43 -0.17 3.40
N GLY A 33 -0.69 -1.39 3.87
CA GLY A 33 0.12 -2.58 3.61
C GLY A 33 1.30 -2.78 4.56
N ASP A 34 1.85 -4.00 4.52
CA ASP A 34 2.94 -4.49 5.36
C ASP A 34 2.68 -4.29 6.86
N ILE A 35 1.45 -4.60 7.27
CA ILE A 35 1.04 -4.55 8.67
C ILE A 35 1.54 -5.81 9.38
N HIS A 36 1.26 -6.97 8.79
CA HIS A 36 1.76 -8.27 9.24
C HIS A 36 1.61 -9.30 8.12
N ILE A 37 2.36 -10.41 8.20
CA ILE A 37 2.18 -11.56 7.30
C ILE A 37 0.80 -12.22 7.41
N GLY A 38 0.28 -12.76 6.31
CA GLY A 38 -0.95 -13.55 6.24
C GLY A 38 -2.19 -12.80 6.72
N LEU A 39 -3.00 -13.47 7.55
CA LEU A 39 -4.23 -12.90 8.11
C LEU A 39 -4.02 -12.17 9.44
N PHE A 40 -2.83 -12.24 10.03
CA PHE A 40 -2.57 -11.66 11.36
C PHE A 40 -2.72 -10.13 11.37
N GLY A 41 -2.44 -9.45 10.26
CA GLY A 41 -2.54 -8.00 10.15
C GLY A 41 -4.00 -7.53 10.12
N ILE A 42 -4.83 -8.24 9.35
CA ILE A 42 -6.26 -7.92 9.26
C ILE A 42 -7.03 -8.34 10.53
N ASP A 43 -6.61 -9.40 11.19
CA ASP A 43 -7.12 -9.82 12.51
C ASP A 43 -6.84 -8.74 13.56
N TRP A 44 -5.61 -8.23 13.61
CA TRP A 44 -5.26 -7.08 14.45
C TRP A 44 -6.04 -5.81 14.07
N ALA A 45 -6.30 -5.59 12.78
CA ALA A 45 -7.12 -4.48 12.31
C ALA A 45 -8.59 -4.58 12.77
N ALA A 46 -9.15 -5.80 12.84
CA ALA A 46 -10.48 -6.06 13.38
C ALA A 46 -10.55 -5.69 14.88
N GLU A 47 -9.54 -6.05 15.67
CA GLU A 47 -9.47 -5.65 17.08
C GLU A 47 -9.51 -4.11 17.24
N ILE A 48 -8.83 -3.38 16.34
CA ILE A 48 -8.87 -1.90 16.33
C ILE A 48 -10.25 -1.39 15.96
N ALA A 49 -10.84 -1.91 14.88
CA ALA A 49 -12.16 -1.51 14.40
C ALA A 49 -13.23 -1.73 15.48
N GLU A 50 -13.24 -2.89 16.13
CA GLU A 50 -14.16 -3.24 17.21
C GLU A 50 -13.92 -2.37 18.46
N LYS A 51 -12.68 -2.27 18.93
CA LYS A 51 -12.36 -1.54 20.16
C LYS A 51 -12.67 -0.05 20.07
N HIS A 52 -12.44 0.55 18.90
CA HIS A 52 -12.56 1.99 18.70
C HIS A 52 -13.82 2.42 17.96
N GLN A 53 -14.58 1.49 17.39
CA GLN A 53 -15.79 1.75 16.62
C GLN A 53 -15.54 2.76 15.48
N LYS A 54 -14.42 2.58 14.77
CA LYS A 54 -13.99 3.43 13.66
C LYS A 54 -13.76 2.62 12.40
N PRO A 55 -14.11 3.15 11.21
CA PRO A 55 -13.71 2.58 9.93
C PRO A 55 -12.20 2.38 9.84
N VAL A 56 -11.79 1.15 9.55
CA VAL A 56 -10.41 0.75 9.24
C VAL A 56 -10.35 0.29 7.79
N ILE A 57 -9.58 1.00 6.98
CA ILE A 57 -9.33 0.67 5.57
C ILE A 57 -7.99 -0.05 5.50
N TYR A 58 -8.03 -1.30 5.07
CA TYR A 58 -6.89 -2.19 4.97
C TYR A 58 -6.58 -2.48 3.51
N ILE A 59 -5.32 -2.32 3.10
CA ILE A 59 -4.80 -2.94 1.88
C ILE A 59 -3.64 -3.86 2.24
N ALA A 60 -3.39 -4.86 1.41
CA ALA A 60 -2.20 -5.69 1.56
C ALA A 60 -0.96 -4.95 1.01
N GLY A 61 0.18 -5.21 1.62
CA GLY A 61 1.49 -5.04 1.03
C GLY A 61 2.04 -6.38 0.55
N ASN A 62 3.33 -6.45 0.27
CA ASN A 62 3.97 -7.70 -0.16
C ASN A 62 4.15 -8.69 1.00
N HIS A 63 4.33 -8.20 2.25
CA HIS A 63 4.56 -9.04 3.42
C HIS A 63 3.32 -9.88 3.79
N GLU A 64 2.10 -9.36 3.62
CA GLU A 64 0.87 -10.16 3.81
C GLU A 64 0.97 -11.47 3.01
N TYR A 65 1.50 -11.43 1.79
CA TYR A 65 1.59 -12.58 0.90
C TYR A 65 2.77 -13.54 1.19
N TYR A 66 3.67 -13.22 2.13
CA TYR A 66 4.81 -14.08 2.42
C TYR A 66 4.39 -15.48 2.90
N ARG A 67 4.90 -16.50 2.21
CA ARG A 67 4.60 -17.94 2.43
C ARG A 67 3.13 -18.28 2.22
N ARG A 68 2.40 -17.44 1.50
CA ARG A 68 0.99 -17.63 1.11
C ARG A 68 0.87 -17.68 -0.41
N GLU A 69 -0.26 -18.20 -0.88
CA GLU A 69 -0.63 -18.14 -2.28
C GLU A 69 -1.46 -16.87 -2.51
N TYR A 70 -1.08 -16.08 -3.51
CA TYR A 70 -1.61 -14.73 -3.74
C TYR A 70 -3.14 -14.68 -3.85
N TYR A 71 -3.73 -15.49 -4.73
CA TYR A 71 -5.18 -15.43 -4.98
C TYR A 71 -5.96 -15.94 -3.78
N LYS A 72 -5.51 -17.04 -3.18
CA LYS A 72 -6.13 -17.63 -2.00
C LYS A 72 -6.12 -16.66 -0.83
N LEU A 73 -4.97 -16.04 -0.51
CA LEU A 73 -4.90 -15.10 0.60
C LEU A 73 -5.74 -13.85 0.32
N THR A 74 -5.73 -13.34 -0.91
CA THR A 74 -6.54 -12.17 -1.28
C THR A 74 -8.03 -12.43 -1.06
N GLN A 75 -8.50 -13.65 -1.37
CA GLN A 75 -9.86 -14.08 -1.08
C GLN A 75 -10.10 -14.21 0.44
N GLU A 76 -9.20 -14.87 1.18
CA GLU A 76 -9.31 -15.03 2.64
C GLU A 76 -9.37 -13.66 3.36
N LEU A 77 -8.55 -12.69 2.95
CA LEU A 77 -8.56 -11.32 3.48
C LEU A 77 -9.91 -10.62 3.24
N ARG A 78 -10.47 -10.79 2.03
CA ARG A 78 -11.76 -10.20 1.67
C ARG A 78 -12.90 -10.80 2.49
N GLU A 79 -12.97 -12.13 2.54
CA GLU A 79 -13.98 -12.85 3.32
C GLU A 79 -13.89 -12.51 4.82
N PHE A 80 -12.67 -12.34 5.35
CA PHE A 80 -12.48 -11.92 6.73
C PHE A 80 -13.01 -10.50 6.97
N ALA A 81 -12.63 -9.53 6.13
CA ALA A 81 -13.09 -8.14 6.26
C ALA A 81 -14.62 -8.04 6.16
N ASP A 82 -15.23 -8.75 5.22
CA ASP A 82 -16.69 -8.76 5.02
C ASP A 82 -17.45 -9.34 6.24
N SER A 83 -16.75 -10.05 7.14
CA SER A 83 -17.32 -10.61 8.37
C SER A 83 -17.21 -9.68 9.60
N VAL A 84 -16.53 -8.53 9.46
CA VAL A 84 -16.23 -7.62 10.57
C VAL A 84 -16.77 -6.22 10.26
N ASP A 85 -17.62 -5.69 11.15
CA ASP A 85 -18.13 -4.32 11.01
C ASP A 85 -17.00 -3.29 11.05
N ASN A 86 -17.12 -2.25 10.23
CA ASN A 86 -16.15 -1.16 10.09
C ASN A 86 -14.75 -1.57 9.62
N LEU A 87 -14.56 -2.79 9.09
CA LEU A 87 -13.30 -3.21 8.48
C LEU A 87 -13.48 -3.38 6.97
N TYR A 88 -12.64 -2.69 6.19
CA TYR A 88 -12.74 -2.68 4.73
C TYR A 88 -11.42 -3.13 4.12
N PHE A 89 -11.40 -4.29 3.47
CA PHE A 89 -10.26 -4.74 2.69
C PHE A 89 -10.38 -4.29 1.22
N LEU A 90 -9.41 -3.52 0.73
CA LEU A 90 -9.38 -3.05 -0.65
C LEU A 90 -8.23 -3.69 -1.44
N GLU A 91 -8.58 -4.49 -2.43
CA GLU A 91 -7.66 -4.94 -3.47
C GLU A 91 -8.38 -4.87 -4.81
N LYS A 92 -8.03 -3.84 -5.60
CA LYS A 92 -8.80 -3.42 -6.78
C LYS A 92 -10.27 -3.23 -6.43
N ASN A 93 -10.51 -2.49 -5.35
CA ASN A 93 -11.85 -2.22 -4.84
C ASN A 93 -11.96 -0.79 -4.27
N SER A 94 -13.18 -0.32 -4.13
CA SER A 94 -13.51 1.02 -3.68
C SER A 94 -14.59 1.04 -2.62
N ILE A 95 -14.54 2.03 -1.74
CA ILE A 95 -15.66 2.36 -0.85
C ILE A 95 -15.91 3.87 -0.88
N GLU A 96 -17.10 4.26 -0.47
CA GLU A 96 -17.43 5.66 -0.20
C GLU A 96 -17.67 5.83 1.29
N LEU A 97 -16.99 6.80 1.89
CA LEU A 97 -17.13 7.10 3.31
C LEU A 97 -17.22 8.62 3.46
N LEU A 98 -18.26 9.11 4.13
CA LEU A 98 -18.48 10.54 4.39
C LEU A 98 -18.35 11.45 3.13
N GLY A 99 -18.84 10.98 1.98
CA GLY A 99 -18.78 11.71 0.71
C GLY A 99 -17.39 11.73 0.04
N VAL A 100 -16.46 10.89 0.50
CA VAL A 100 -15.12 10.70 -0.06
C VAL A 100 -15.03 9.31 -0.66
N ARG A 101 -14.52 9.22 -1.89
CA ARG A 101 -14.25 7.95 -2.59
C ARG A 101 -12.85 7.47 -2.24
N LEU A 102 -12.73 6.28 -1.66
CA LEU A 102 -11.45 5.64 -1.37
C LEU A 102 -11.24 4.46 -2.32
N LEU A 103 -10.13 4.47 -3.04
CA LEU A 103 -9.73 3.42 -3.98
C LEU A 103 -8.49 2.73 -3.43
N GLY A 104 -8.50 1.40 -3.30
CA GLY A 104 -7.37 0.65 -2.73
C GLY A 104 -6.92 -0.54 -3.55
N THR A 105 -5.60 -0.70 -3.67
CA THR A 105 -4.94 -1.88 -4.26
C THR A 105 -3.49 -1.95 -3.79
N THR A 106 -2.92 -3.15 -3.66
CA THR A 106 -1.48 -3.35 -3.42
C THR A 106 -0.62 -2.64 -4.47
N LEU A 107 -1.19 -2.42 -5.67
CA LEU A 107 -0.62 -1.82 -6.89
C LEU A 107 0.44 -2.68 -7.57
N TRP A 108 1.31 -3.35 -6.81
CA TRP A 108 2.51 -3.99 -7.32
C TRP A 108 3.33 -3.01 -8.19
N THR A 109 4.35 -3.51 -8.87
CA THR A 109 5.20 -2.66 -9.71
C THR A 109 5.32 -3.20 -11.12
N ASN A 110 5.61 -2.31 -12.05
CA ASN A 110 5.95 -2.67 -13.41
C ASN A 110 7.42 -3.01 -13.66
N TYR A 111 8.31 -2.81 -12.68
CA TYR A 111 9.75 -3.06 -12.79
C TYR A 111 10.43 -2.38 -13.99
N ARG A 112 9.83 -1.33 -14.56
CA ARG A 112 10.20 -0.85 -15.91
C ARG A 112 9.87 0.58 -16.30
N ALA A 113 8.80 1.19 -15.79
CA ALA A 113 8.03 2.18 -16.57
C ALA A 113 8.87 3.34 -17.13
N GLU A 114 9.84 3.82 -16.37
CA GLU A 114 10.58 5.04 -16.67
C GLU A 114 11.92 4.83 -17.41
N TYR A 115 12.42 3.60 -17.53
CA TYR A 115 13.76 3.31 -18.08
C TYR A 115 13.76 2.69 -19.49
N GLY A 116 12.59 2.46 -20.08
CA GLY A 116 12.43 1.95 -21.44
C GLY A 116 12.56 0.43 -21.58
N ASP A 117 11.98 -0.11 -22.66
CA ASP A 117 11.79 -1.54 -22.83
C ASP A 117 13.11 -2.35 -22.85
N SER A 118 14.20 -1.75 -23.34
CA SER A 118 15.52 -2.37 -23.48
C SER A 118 16.15 -2.80 -22.16
N GLU A 119 15.83 -2.10 -21.06
CA GLU A 119 16.41 -2.39 -19.75
C GLU A 119 15.55 -3.35 -18.90
N LYS A 120 14.37 -3.78 -19.39
CA LYS A 120 13.44 -4.68 -18.66
C LYS A 120 14.13 -5.85 -18.00
N LYS A 121 14.88 -6.60 -18.81
CA LYS A 121 15.46 -7.89 -18.38
C LYS A 121 16.45 -7.66 -17.25
N LYS A 122 17.19 -6.55 -17.29
CA LYS A 122 18.13 -6.16 -16.25
C LYS A 122 17.40 -5.85 -14.94
N TYR A 123 16.38 -4.98 -14.96
CA TYR A 123 15.63 -4.66 -13.75
C TYR A 123 14.88 -5.87 -13.18
N GLN A 124 14.29 -6.71 -14.03
CA GLN A 124 13.68 -7.97 -13.60
C GLN A 124 14.69 -8.94 -12.95
N GLN A 125 15.94 -8.95 -13.40
CA GLN A 125 16.99 -9.76 -12.78
C GLN A 125 17.42 -9.24 -11.40
N TYR A 126 17.46 -7.92 -11.21
CA TYR A 126 17.69 -7.32 -9.89
C TYR A 126 16.50 -7.58 -8.96
N ALA A 127 15.29 -7.36 -9.46
CA ALA A 127 14.05 -7.61 -8.76
C ALA A 127 13.90 -9.04 -8.28
N ALA A 128 14.27 -10.04 -9.09
CA ALA A 128 14.21 -11.45 -8.73
C ALA A 128 15.03 -11.82 -7.47
N GLN A 129 15.88 -10.91 -6.99
CA GLN A 129 16.65 -11.08 -5.75
C GLN A 129 15.87 -10.65 -4.50
N ILE A 130 14.77 -9.93 -4.65
CA ILE A 130 13.87 -9.50 -3.58
C ILE A 130 13.13 -10.71 -3.00
N THR A 131 12.87 -10.63 -1.70
CA THR A 131 12.25 -11.69 -0.89
C THR A 131 10.91 -12.15 -1.43
N ASP A 132 10.12 -11.24 -2.01
CA ASP A 132 8.83 -11.50 -2.65
C ASP A 132 8.86 -12.73 -3.55
N HIS A 133 9.85 -12.79 -4.44
CA HIS A 133 9.97 -13.85 -5.45
C HIS A 133 10.51 -15.18 -4.91
N ARG A 134 10.82 -15.23 -3.61
CA ARG A 134 11.27 -16.44 -2.90
C ARG A 134 10.20 -16.95 -1.93
N LEU A 135 9.36 -16.07 -1.40
CA LEU A 135 8.40 -16.40 -0.35
C LEU A 135 6.95 -16.42 -0.82
N ILE A 136 6.60 -15.68 -1.87
CA ILE A 136 5.22 -15.62 -2.35
C ILE A 136 4.96 -16.73 -3.35
N LYS A 137 3.86 -17.45 -3.17
CA LYS A 137 3.35 -18.43 -4.13
C LYS A 137 2.31 -17.76 -5.02
N PHE A 138 2.31 -18.16 -6.29
CA PHE A 138 1.37 -17.66 -7.29
C PHE A 138 0.88 -18.85 -8.10
N ARG A 139 -0.35 -19.30 -7.81
CA ARG A 139 -0.90 -20.57 -8.28
C ARG A 139 0.06 -21.72 -7.89
N ASP A 140 0.48 -22.51 -8.88
CA ASP A 140 1.36 -23.68 -8.67
C ASP A 140 2.87 -23.36 -8.74
N LYS A 141 3.26 -22.07 -8.80
CA LYS A 141 4.67 -21.63 -8.90
C LYS A 141 5.02 -20.56 -7.87
N LEU A 142 6.29 -20.18 -7.82
CA LEU A 142 6.73 -18.97 -7.12
C LEU A 142 6.30 -17.73 -7.91
N PHE A 143 5.98 -16.67 -7.19
CA PHE A 143 5.67 -15.36 -7.76
C PHE A 143 6.88 -14.76 -8.46
N THR A 144 6.74 -14.33 -9.71
CA THR A 144 7.85 -13.79 -10.50
C THR A 144 7.71 -12.29 -10.75
N PRO A 145 8.79 -11.58 -11.14
CA PRO A 145 8.68 -10.17 -11.55
C PRO A 145 7.70 -9.94 -12.70
N GLU A 146 7.51 -10.93 -13.57
CA GLU A 146 6.51 -10.84 -14.64
C GLU A 146 5.08 -10.95 -14.10
N ASP A 147 4.85 -11.81 -13.10
CA ASP A 147 3.52 -11.91 -12.46
C ASP A 147 3.15 -10.60 -11.76
N ALA A 148 4.10 -9.98 -11.04
CA ALA A 148 3.92 -8.66 -10.44
C ALA A 148 3.61 -7.57 -11.47
N PHE A 149 4.28 -7.58 -12.62
CA PHE A 149 3.98 -6.65 -13.72
C PHE A 149 2.56 -6.85 -14.26
N GLN A 150 2.11 -8.10 -14.44
CA GLN A 150 0.74 -8.37 -14.87
C GLN A 150 -0.28 -7.89 -13.84
N LEU A 151 -0.06 -8.15 -12.54
CA LEU A 151 -0.92 -7.63 -11.48
C LEU A 151 -0.93 -6.09 -11.45
N HIS A 152 0.20 -5.45 -11.71
CA HIS A 152 0.28 -4.00 -11.81
C HIS A 152 -0.57 -3.47 -12.97
N LEU A 153 -0.49 -4.07 -14.16
CA LEU A 153 -1.33 -3.69 -15.29
C LEU A 153 -2.83 -3.86 -14.98
N GLU A 154 -3.20 -4.93 -14.27
CA GLU A 154 -4.57 -5.12 -13.79
C GLU A 154 -5.01 -3.99 -12.84
N SER A 155 -4.14 -3.62 -11.89
CA SER A 155 -4.40 -2.54 -10.94
C SER A 155 -4.51 -1.18 -11.62
N ILE A 156 -3.65 -0.87 -12.60
CA ILE A 156 -3.71 0.38 -13.37
C ILE A 156 -4.98 0.46 -14.22
N ARG A 157 -5.36 -0.65 -14.87
CA ARG A 157 -6.59 -0.70 -15.65
C ARG A 157 -7.80 -0.43 -14.76
N TRP A 158 -7.91 -1.16 -13.65
CA TRP A 158 -8.99 -0.95 -12.68
C TRP A 158 -9.01 0.48 -12.14
N LEU A 159 -7.85 1.03 -11.76
CA LEU A 159 -7.75 2.39 -11.23
C LEU A 159 -8.16 3.43 -12.28
N SER A 160 -7.76 3.26 -13.54
CA SER A 160 -8.21 4.10 -14.64
C SER A 160 -9.73 4.07 -14.79
N ASP A 161 -10.30 2.86 -14.81
CA ASP A 161 -11.75 2.67 -14.95
C ASP A 161 -12.52 3.31 -13.78
N GLU A 162 -12.01 3.25 -12.55
CA GLU A 162 -12.62 3.93 -11.39
C GLU A 162 -12.48 5.46 -11.45
N LEU A 163 -11.31 5.97 -11.84
CA LEU A 163 -11.06 7.41 -11.91
C LEU A 163 -11.82 8.10 -13.03
N ASP A 164 -12.15 7.38 -14.11
CA ASP A 164 -12.96 7.90 -15.22
C ASP A 164 -14.46 7.98 -14.86
N LYS A 165 -14.90 7.34 -13.75
CA LYS A 165 -16.25 7.52 -13.23
C LYS A 165 -16.39 8.90 -12.58
N PRO A 166 -17.39 9.71 -12.99
CA PRO A 166 -17.68 10.99 -12.34
C PRO A 166 -17.96 10.81 -10.84
N PHE A 167 -17.40 11.70 -10.02
CA PHE A 167 -17.62 11.72 -8.58
C PHE A 167 -17.60 13.19 -8.09
N ASP A 168 -18.66 13.62 -7.41
CA ASP A 168 -18.84 15.01 -6.96
C ASP A 168 -18.16 15.31 -5.60
N GLY A 169 -17.21 14.45 -5.20
CA GLY A 169 -16.49 14.52 -3.94
C GLY A 169 -14.99 14.35 -4.09
N LYS A 170 -14.30 14.21 -2.96
CA LYS A 170 -12.85 13.99 -2.92
C LYS A 170 -12.50 12.54 -3.24
N THR A 171 -11.42 12.32 -3.99
CA THR A 171 -10.91 10.98 -4.27
C THR A 171 -9.57 10.75 -3.59
N ILE A 172 -9.49 9.63 -2.87
CA ILE A 172 -8.29 9.15 -2.19
C ILE A 172 -7.88 7.82 -2.82
N VAL A 173 -6.60 7.70 -3.15
CA VAL A 173 -6.01 6.44 -3.59
C VAL A 173 -5.07 5.92 -2.51
N ILE A 174 -5.14 4.62 -2.23
CA ILE A 174 -4.32 3.95 -1.23
C ILE A 174 -3.61 2.80 -1.94
N THR A 175 -2.29 2.87 -2.00
CA THR A 175 -1.46 1.80 -2.57
C THR A 175 -0.37 1.39 -1.60
N HIS A 176 0.18 0.19 -1.74
CA HIS A 176 1.37 -0.15 -0.99
C HIS A 176 2.61 0.37 -1.71
N HIS A 177 2.73 0.03 -3.01
CA HIS A 177 3.81 0.52 -3.87
C HIS A 177 3.61 2.00 -4.23
N ALA A 178 4.71 2.74 -4.39
CA ALA A 178 4.69 4.18 -4.57
C ALA A 178 4.41 4.61 -6.03
N PRO A 179 3.62 5.68 -6.25
CA PRO A 179 3.12 6.06 -7.58
C PRO A 179 3.95 7.14 -8.31
N SER A 180 5.12 7.53 -7.79
CA SER A 180 5.97 8.54 -8.42
C SER A 180 7.43 8.30 -8.10
N LEU A 181 8.31 8.58 -9.07
CA LEU A 181 9.77 8.56 -8.90
C LEU A 181 10.24 9.52 -7.80
N LYS A 182 9.43 10.53 -7.45
CA LYS A 182 9.70 11.46 -6.35
C LYS A 182 9.59 10.79 -4.98
N CYS A 183 8.97 9.61 -4.87
CA CYS A 183 8.89 8.81 -3.65
C CYS A 183 10.19 8.07 -3.30
N VAL A 184 11.23 8.22 -4.12
CA VAL A 184 12.53 7.61 -3.89
C VAL A 184 13.11 7.97 -2.54
N HIS A 185 13.75 7.00 -1.89
CA HIS A 185 14.37 7.19 -0.60
C HIS A 185 15.50 8.25 -0.67
N PRO A 186 15.38 9.42 0.02
CA PRO A 186 16.29 10.55 -0.14
C PRO A 186 17.77 10.27 0.16
N TYR A 187 18.07 9.31 1.04
CA TYR A 187 19.47 8.97 1.36
C TYR A 187 20.15 8.07 0.32
N TYR A 188 19.38 7.39 -0.52
CA TYR A 188 19.93 6.40 -1.47
C TYR A 188 19.77 6.84 -2.93
N GLY A 189 18.74 7.64 -3.24
CA GLY A 189 18.41 8.00 -4.62
C GLY A 189 17.91 6.79 -5.42
N MET A 190 17.74 6.98 -6.73
CA MET A 190 17.30 5.90 -7.62
C MET A 190 18.46 4.98 -7.96
N ASP A 191 18.23 3.68 -7.88
CA ASP A 191 19.19 2.62 -8.22
C ASP A 191 18.52 1.49 -9.02
N ASN A 192 19.26 0.39 -9.24
CA ASN A 192 18.76 -0.73 -10.04
C ASN A 192 17.63 -1.54 -9.39
N ILE A 193 17.37 -1.38 -8.08
CA ILE A 193 16.30 -2.10 -7.38
C ILE A 193 15.10 -1.21 -7.11
N SER A 194 15.26 0.12 -7.18
CA SER A 194 14.22 1.13 -7.00
C SER A 194 12.92 0.86 -7.77
N PRO A 195 12.93 0.36 -9.04
CA PRO A 195 11.71 0.00 -9.76
C PRO A 195 10.92 -1.15 -9.13
N ALA A 196 11.44 -1.83 -8.12
CA ALA A 196 10.65 -2.78 -7.34
C ALA A 196 9.64 -2.11 -6.42
N PHE A 197 9.92 -0.88 -5.99
CA PHE A 197 9.14 -0.19 -4.96
C PHE A 197 8.27 0.92 -5.53
N ILE A 198 8.66 1.46 -6.70
CA ILE A 198 8.13 2.70 -7.27
C ILE A 198 7.75 2.46 -8.74
N SER A 199 6.69 3.10 -9.19
CA SER A 199 6.30 3.21 -10.60
C SER A 199 5.94 4.65 -10.94
N ASP A 200 6.29 5.13 -12.12
CA ASP A 200 5.86 6.46 -12.58
C ASP A 200 4.39 6.44 -13.01
N LEU A 201 3.51 6.95 -12.14
CA LEU A 201 2.07 7.06 -12.34
C LEU A 201 1.58 8.50 -12.12
N GLU A 202 2.43 9.51 -12.37
CA GLU A 202 2.09 10.90 -12.09
C GLU A 202 0.81 11.36 -12.82
N ASP A 203 0.53 10.83 -14.01
CA ASP A 203 -0.72 11.08 -14.74
C ASP A 203 -1.99 10.66 -13.97
N TYR A 204 -1.91 9.63 -13.13
CA TYR A 204 -2.99 9.20 -12.24
C TYR A 204 -2.99 10.00 -10.95
N VAL A 205 -1.81 10.31 -10.41
CA VAL A 205 -1.67 11.15 -9.21
C VAL A 205 -2.33 12.51 -9.43
N LEU A 206 -2.18 13.11 -10.61
CA LEU A 206 -2.79 14.41 -10.95
C LEU A 206 -4.33 14.40 -10.95
N LYS A 207 -4.99 13.23 -10.95
CA LYS A 207 -6.46 13.08 -10.99
C LYS A 207 -7.12 12.96 -9.62
N VAL A 208 -6.35 12.92 -8.53
CA VAL A 208 -6.89 12.63 -7.18
C VAL A 208 -6.45 13.68 -6.15
N ASP A 209 -7.14 13.72 -5.00
CA ASP A 209 -6.89 14.74 -3.98
C ASP A 209 -5.81 14.30 -2.97
N LEU A 210 -5.80 13.01 -2.63
CA LEU A 210 -4.83 12.40 -1.74
C LEU A 210 -4.39 11.04 -2.28
N TRP A 211 -3.10 10.76 -2.20
CA TRP A 211 -2.56 9.43 -2.44
C TRP A 211 -1.72 9.00 -1.24
N CYS A 212 -2.16 7.93 -0.57
CA CYS A 212 -1.47 7.31 0.56
C CYS A 212 -0.64 6.12 0.06
N TYR A 213 0.61 6.00 0.50
CA TYR A 213 1.48 4.89 0.09
C TYR A 213 2.42 4.38 1.20
N GLY A 214 3.13 3.27 0.95
CA GLY A 214 4.11 2.66 1.86
C GLY A 214 5.39 2.18 1.15
N HIS A 215 5.92 1.03 1.60
CA HIS A 215 6.95 0.17 0.96
C HIS A 215 8.36 0.75 0.77
N THR A 216 8.48 2.06 0.58
CA THR A 216 9.74 2.77 0.25
C THR A 216 10.62 3.03 1.47
N HIS A 217 10.06 2.87 2.66
CA HIS A 217 10.60 3.23 3.97
C HIS A 217 11.15 4.67 3.99
N ALA A 218 10.48 5.54 3.25
CA ALA A 218 10.74 6.97 3.15
C ALA A 218 9.45 7.74 3.38
N ASN A 219 9.24 8.18 4.63
CA ASN A 219 8.11 9.04 4.97
C ASN A 219 8.29 10.40 4.31
N LEU A 220 7.42 10.70 3.37
CA LEU A 220 7.40 11.94 2.62
C LEU A 220 5.97 12.47 2.60
N ASP A 221 5.86 13.79 2.58
CA ASP A 221 4.61 14.52 2.45
C ASP A 221 4.84 15.65 1.45
N MET A 222 4.32 15.48 0.26
CA MET A 222 4.57 16.38 -0.86
C MET A 222 3.31 16.60 -1.70
N ARG A 223 3.40 17.52 -2.66
CA ARG A 223 2.32 17.76 -3.63
C ARG A 223 2.81 17.53 -5.05
N ILE A 224 1.98 16.86 -5.85
CA ILE A 224 2.13 16.74 -7.31
C ILE A 224 0.84 17.26 -7.92
N GLY A 225 0.90 18.44 -8.54
CA GLY A 225 -0.31 19.18 -8.92
C GLY A 225 -1.20 19.46 -7.70
N ASN A 226 -2.47 19.07 -7.78
CA ASN A 226 -3.43 19.23 -6.69
C ASN A 226 -3.40 18.09 -5.66
N CYS A 227 -2.82 16.94 -6.01
CA CYS A 227 -2.74 15.79 -5.15
C CYS A 227 -1.71 16.00 -4.04
N ARG A 228 -2.08 15.68 -2.79
CA ARG A 228 -1.13 15.44 -1.72
C ARG A 228 -0.71 13.98 -1.76
N LEU A 229 0.59 13.71 -1.82
CA LEU A 229 1.17 12.37 -1.84
C LEU A 229 1.89 12.16 -0.51
N VAL A 230 1.45 11.18 0.29
CA VAL A 230 1.87 11.03 1.69
C VAL A 230 2.07 9.57 2.09
N SER A 231 3.07 9.33 2.94
CA SER A 231 3.33 8.02 3.57
C SER A 231 3.69 8.17 5.05
N ASN A 232 3.37 7.16 5.85
CA ASN A 232 3.68 7.11 7.28
C ASN A 232 3.99 5.67 7.74
N GLN A 233 5.18 5.26 7.32
CA GLN A 233 5.80 3.94 7.37
C GLN A 233 6.61 3.81 8.66
N ARG A 234 6.38 2.73 9.41
CA ARG A 234 7.21 2.44 10.60
C ARG A 234 8.59 1.92 10.24
N GLY A 235 8.66 1.07 9.21
CA GLY A 235 9.89 0.40 8.80
C GLY A 235 10.45 -0.51 9.89
N TYR A 236 11.73 -0.85 9.77
CA TYR A 236 12.42 -1.73 10.72
C TYR A 236 13.12 -0.97 11.85
N ARG A 237 13.34 -1.64 12.99
CA ARG A 237 13.89 -1.03 14.22
C ARG A 237 15.25 -0.34 14.03
N GLU A 238 16.13 -0.92 13.22
CA GLU A 238 17.49 -0.41 13.00
C GLU A 238 17.59 0.44 11.71
N GLU A 239 16.47 0.64 11.03
CA GLU A 239 16.44 1.36 9.77
C GLU A 239 16.49 2.87 9.96
N ARG A 240 17.21 3.52 9.05
CA ARG A 240 17.36 4.97 9.07
C ARG A 240 16.33 5.62 8.14
N LEU A 241 15.18 5.97 8.71
CA LEU A 241 14.16 6.74 8.00
C LEU A 241 14.57 8.22 7.82
N PRO A 242 14.28 8.85 6.67
CA PRO A 242 14.48 10.29 6.46
C PRO A 242 13.64 11.15 7.40
N VAL A 243 12.35 10.81 7.49
CA VAL A 243 11.39 11.35 8.45
C VAL A 243 10.87 10.17 9.26
N LYS A 244 10.84 10.31 10.57
CA LYS A 244 10.38 9.22 11.45
C LYS A 244 8.88 9.02 11.31
N PHE A 245 8.46 7.77 11.49
CA PHE A 245 7.07 7.42 11.72
C PHE A 245 6.44 8.25 12.83
N ASP A 246 5.28 8.83 12.56
CA ASP A 246 4.50 9.58 13.53
C ASP A 246 3.19 8.84 13.82
N SER A 247 3.10 8.20 14.99
CA SER A 247 1.90 7.47 15.42
C SER A 247 0.70 8.38 15.74
N SER A 248 0.87 9.70 15.70
CA SER A 248 -0.17 10.70 15.90
C SER A 248 -0.55 11.46 14.63
N LEU A 249 0.01 11.08 13.48
CA LEU A 249 -0.28 11.74 12.20
C LEU A 249 -1.77 11.65 11.86
N VAL A 250 -2.38 12.82 11.68
CA VAL A 250 -3.73 12.96 11.13
C VAL A 250 -3.65 13.83 9.88
N ILE A 251 -4.16 13.30 8.77
CA ILE A 251 -4.20 13.93 7.46
C ILE A 251 -5.62 14.44 7.21
N GLU A 252 -5.73 15.67 6.71
CA GLU A 252 -7.00 16.23 6.23
C GLU A 252 -7.05 16.19 4.70
N VAL A 253 -8.23 15.79 4.19
CA VAL A 253 -8.64 15.80 2.78
C VAL A 253 -9.86 16.68 2.60
#